data_AF-A0A843CF04-F1
#
_entry.id   AF-A0A843CF04-F1
#
_cell.length_a   1.000
_cell.length_b   1.000
_cell.length_c   1.000
_cell.angle_alpha   90.00
_cell.angle_beta   90.00
_cell.angle_gamma   90.00
#
_symmetry.space_group_name_H-M   'P 1'
#
loop_
_entity.id
_entity.type
_entity.pdbx_description
1 polymer ?
#
loop_
_entity_poly.entity_id
_entity_poly.type
_entity_poly.pdbx_seq_one_letter_code
_entity_poly.pdbx_strand_id
1 'polypeptide(L)'
;MKVNVLKRSKGLLKVEVEGEGHSFGNLMQETLLEDKTVDWAGYDQPHPLFRQSIITVRMKGEAQADKALDRASKKIRSDTEEFVQKFSSAVKNES
;
A
#
# COMPACT_ATOMS: atom_id res chain seq x y z
N MET A 1 7.57 3.36 -11.98
CA MET A 1 7.06 2.25 -11.15
C MET A 1 6.76 1.06 -12.04
N LYS A 2 7.24 -0.12 -11.67
CA LYS A 2 6.89 -1.39 -12.32
C LYS A 2 6.48 -2.41 -11.25
N VAL A 3 5.46 -3.20 -11.53
CA VAL A 3 4.86 -4.11 -10.55
C VAL A 3 4.99 -5.55 -11.04
N ASN A 4 5.67 -6.40 -10.26
CA ASN A 4 5.85 -7.81 -10.56
C ASN A 4 5.17 -8.69 -9.50
N VAL A 5 4.39 -9.68 -9.90
CA VAL A 5 3.80 -10.64 -8.96
C VAL A 5 4.82 -11.74 -8.68
N LEU A 6 5.33 -11.79 -7.45
CA LEU A 6 6.32 -12.80 -7.04
C LEU A 6 5.66 -14.10 -6.58
N LYS A 7 4.53 -14.01 -5.87
CA LYS A 7 3.81 -15.19 -5.37
C LYS A 7 2.32 -14.90 -5.28
N ARG A 8 1.50 -15.86 -5.73
CA ARG A 8 0.05 -15.84 -5.60
C ARG A 8 -0.43 -17.21 -5.12
N SER A 9 -1.14 -17.24 -4.00
CA SER A 9 -1.84 -18.42 -3.50
C SER A 9 -3.15 -18.00 -2.80
N LYS A 10 -3.95 -18.97 -2.37
CA LYS A 10 -5.23 -18.69 -1.68
C LYS A 10 -4.96 -17.83 -0.44
N GLY A 11 -5.51 -16.62 -0.40
CA GLY A 11 -5.35 -15.67 0.70
C GLY A 11 -3.95 -15.07 0.88
N LEU A 12 -3.01 -15.24 -0.06
CA LEU A 12 -1.66 -14.67 0.03
C LEU A 12 -1.22 -14.09 -1.31
N LEU A 13 -0.70 -12.87 -1.28
CA LEU A 13 -0.14 -12.21 -2.45
C LEU A 13 1.16 -11.51 -2.06
N LYS A 14 2.21 -11.72 -2.86
CA LYS A 14 3.51 -11.05 -2.73
C LYS A 14 3.81 -10.33 -4.04
N VAL A 15 4.04 -9.03 -3.95
CA VAL A 15 4.22 -8.13 -5.09
C VAL A 15 5.48 -7.32 -4.89
N GLU A 16 6.33 -7.29 -5.91
CA GLU A 16 7.49 -6.42 -5.98
C GLU A 16 7.14 -5.15 -6.74
N VAL A 17 7.52 -4.01 -6.19
CA VAL A 17 7.33 -2.68 -6.76
C VAL A 17 8.69 -2.05 -6.98
N GLU A 18 9.15 -2.06 -8.23
CA GLU A 18 10.39 -1.43 -8.66
C GLU A 18 10.21 0.08 -8.79
N GLY A 19 11.19 0.84 -8.29
CA GLY A 19 11.20 2.30 -8.27
C GLY A 19 10.66 2.93 -6.98
N GLU A 20 10.05 2.11 -6.12
CA GLU A 20 9.48 2.53 -4.84
C GLU A 20 10.22 1.90 -3.66
N GLY A 21 10.44 2.68 -2.60
CA GLY A 21 11.18 2.25 -1.40
C GLY A 21 10.33 2.26 -0.13
N HIS A 22 10.99 2.46 1.02
CA HIS A 22 10.38 2.44 2.35
C HIS A 22 9.12 3.31 2.49
N SER A 23 9.10 4.52 1.93
CA SER A 23 7.96 5.43 2.09
C SER A 23 6.66 4.83 1.53
N PHE A 24 6.71 4.33 0.30
CA PHE A 24 5.57 3.70 -0.36
C PHE A 24 5.22 2.35 0.29
N GLY A 25 6.24 1.53 0.58
CA GLY A 25 6.06 0.24 1.24
C GLY A 25 5.38 0.37 2.61
N ASN A 26 5.82 1.33 3.41
CA ASN A 26 5.25 1.61 4.73
C ASN A 26 3.82 2.13 4.63
N LEU A 27 3.55 3.08 3.73
CA LEU A 27 2.20 3.61 3.51
C LEU A 27 1.22 2.49 3.11
N MET A 28 1.63 1.61 2.21
CA MET A 28 0.83 0.46 1.81
C MET A 28 0.61 -0.52 2.96
N GLN A 29 1.67 -0.84 3.74
CA GLN A 29 1.56 -1.71 4.91
C GLN A 29 0.55 -1.17 5.92
N GLU A 30 0.71 0.08 6.37
CA GLU A 30 -0.17 0.70 7.36
C GLU A 30 -1.62 0.69 6.88
N THR A 31 -1.86 1.08 5.62
CA THR A 31 -3.21 1.11 5.05
C THR A 31 -3.82 -0.30 4.95
N LEU A 32 -3.03 -1.32 4.60
CA LEU A 32 -3.50 -2.70 4.54
C LEU A 32 -3.88 -3.24 5.93
N LEU A 33 -3.14 -2.85 6.97
CA LEU A 33 -3.42 -3.28 8.35
C LEU A 33 -4.71 -2.67 8.91
N GLU A 34 -5.21 -1.56 8.35
CA GLU A 34 -6.53 -1.01 8.68
C GLU A 34 -7.69 -1.88 8.14
N ASP A 35 -7.46 -2.67 7.09
CA ASP A 35 -8.48 -3.53 6.50
C ASP A 35 -8.73 -4.75 7.40
N LYS A 36 -9.92 -4.83 7.99
CA LYS A 36 -10.31 -5.93 8.90
C LYS A 36 -10.22 -7.33 8.26
N THR A 37 -10.30 -7.42 6.93
CA THR A 37 -10.17 -8.68 6.19
C THR A 37 -8.73 -9.14 6.02
N VAL A 38 -7.75 -8.28 6.30
CA VAL A 38 -6.32 -8.60 6.31
C VAL A 38 -5.97 -9.28 7.63
N ASP A 39 -5.25 -10.39 7.53
CA ASP A 39 -4.67 -11.11 8.67
C ASP A 39 -3.29 -10.57 9.02
N TRP A 40 -2.48 -10.34 7.99
CA TRP A 40 -1.13 -9.81 8.14
C TRP A 40 -0.72 -9.07 6.87
N ALA A 41 -0.04 -7.94 7.02
CA ALA A 41 0.61 -7.23 5.93
C ALA A 41 2.00 -6.75 6.37
N GLY A 42 2.93 -6.74 5.44
CA GLY A 42 4.29 -6.26 5.67
C GLY A 42 4.99 -5.90 4.37
N TYR A 43 6.06 -5.13 4.46
CA TYR A 43 6.94 -4.88 3.33
C TYR A 43 8.39 -5.21 3.67
N ASP A 44 9.12 -5.71 2.67
CA ASP A 44 10.55 -5.98 2.74
C ASP A 44 11.29 -5.14 1.70
N GLN A 45 12.48 -4.63 2.04
CA GLN A 45 13.43 -4.12 1.06
C GLN A 45 14.62 -5.10 1.01
N PRO A 46 14.70 -5.99 0.00
CA PRO A 46 15.67 -7.08 -0.01
C PRO A 46 17.12 -6.59 -0.05
N HIS A 47 17.38 -5.43 -0.64
CA HIS A 47 18.70 -4.82 -0.69
C HIS A 47 18.63 -3.29 -0.52
N PRO A 48 19.42 -2.68 0.38
CA PRO A 48 19.44 -1.23 0.61
C PRO A 48 19.77 -0.39 -0.63
N LEU A 49 20.59 -0.94 -1.53
CA LEU A 49 21.08 -0.24 -2.73
C LEU A 49 20.05 -0.18 -3.87
N PHE A 50 19.02 -1.03 -3.84
CA PHE A 50 17.99 -1.06 -4.87
C PHE A 50 16.70 -0.48 -4.32
N ARG A 51 16.09 0.45 -5.07
CA ARG A 51 14.78 1.01 -4.76
C ARG A 51 13.69 0.06 -5.23
N GLN A 52 13.52 -1.03 -4.48
CA GLN A 52 12.45 -2.00 -4.69
C GLN A 52 11.85 -2.37 -3.34
N SER A 53 10.52 -2.35 -3.28
CA SER A 53 9.77 -2.77 -2.10
C SER A 53 8.96 -4.00 -2.44
N ILE A 54 9.02 -5.00 -1.58
CA ILE A 54 8.23 -6.21 -1.73
C ILE A 54 7.11 -6.19 -0.70
N ILE A 55 5.89 -5.98 -1.16
CA ILE A 55 4.70 -5.96 -0.32
C ILE A 55 4.15 -7.37 -0.25
N THR A 56 3.91 -7.85 0.97
CA THR A 56 3.27 -9.14 1.22
C THR A 56 1.99 -8.92 2.02
N VAL A 57 0.89 -9.47 1.54
CA VAL A 57 -0.42 -9.43 2.22
C VAL A 57 -0.98 -10.84 2.36
N ARG A 58 -1.45 -11.15 3.57
CA ARG A 58 -2.15 -12.38 3.93
C ARG A 58 -3.55 -12.01 4.43
N MET A 59 -4.55 -12.70 3.92
CA MET A 59 -5.96 -12.47 4.21
C MET A 59 -6.47 -13.40 5.30
N LYS A 60 -7.52 -12.96 6.01
CA LYS A 60 -8.31 -13.83 6.89
C LYS A 60 -9.24 -14.69 6.03
N GLY A 61 -9.16 -16.01 6.18
CA GLY A 61 -10.04 -16.95 5.48
C GLY A 61 -9.85 -16.95 3.96
N GLU A 62 -10.96 -16.91 3.20
CA GLU A 62 -10.95 -17.03 1.74
C GLU A 62 -10.97 -15.70 0.98
N ALA A 63 -10.78 -14.57 1.70
CA ALA A 63 -10.78 -13.26 1.06
C ALA A 63 -9.66 -13.12 0.01
N GLN A 64 -9.96 -12.38 -1.06
CA GLN A 64 -9.03 -12.21 -2.17
C GLN A 64 -8.00 -11.12 -1.86
N ALA A 65 -6.72 -11.48 -1.90
CA ALA A 65 -5.60 -10.61 -1.52
C ALA A 65 -5.37 -9.43 -2.49
N ASP A 66 -5.67 -9.61 -3.76
CA ASP A 66 -5.65 -8.55 -4.78
C ASP A 66 -6.70 -7.47 -4.51
N LYS A 67 -7.88 -7.84 -4.02
CA LYS A 67 -8.92 -6.89 -3.62
C LYS A 67 -8.52 -6.05 -2.42
N ALA A 68 -7.73 -6.60 -1.48
CA ALA A 68 -7.21 -5.84 -0.36
C ALA A 68 -6.21 -4.76 -0.82
N LEU A 69 -5.32 -5.09 -1.76
CA LEU A 69 -4.42 -4.11 -2.37
C LEU A 69 -5.19 -2.99 -3.10
N ASP A 70 -6.19 -3.35 -3.91
CA ASP A 70 -7.03 -2.36 -4.62
C ASP A 70 -7.76 -1.42 -3.65
N ARG A 71 -8.32 -1.95 -2.55
CA ARG A 71 -8.95 -1.12 -1.50
C ARG A 71 -7.94 -0.19 -0.82
N ALA A 72 -6.77 -0.71 -0.45
CA ALA A 72 -5.72 0.10 0.16
C ALA A 72 -5.27 1.24 -0.77
N SER A 73 -5.04 0.96 -2.05
CA SER A 73 -4.67 1.99 -3.02
C SER A 73 -5.75 3.06 -3.19
N LYS A 74 -7.03 2.67 -3.22
CA LYS A 74 -8.16 3.61 -3.29
C LYS A 74 -8.25 4.49 -2.05
N LYS A 75 -8.03 3.91 -0.86
CA LYS A 75 -8.03 4.65 0.41
C LYS A 75 -6.90 5.68 0.44
N ILE A 76 -5.66 5.27 0.14
CA ILE A 76 -4.50 6.18 0.06
C ILE A 76 -4.79 7.36 -0.86
N ARG A 77 -5.36 7.09 -2.04
CA ARG A 77 -5.72 8.13 -2.99
C ARG A 77 -6.75 9.11 -2.40
N SER A 78 -7.82 8.59 -1.81
CA SER A 78 -8.86 9.42 -1.17
C SER A 78 -8.28 10.29 -0.05
N ASP A 79 -7.48 9.69 0.85
CA ASP A 79 -6.87 10.40 1.98
C ASP A 79 -5.91 11.50 1.50
N THR A 80 -5.17 11.24 0.41
CA THR A 80 -4.27 12.21 -0.22
C THR A 80 -5.03 13.37 -0.86
N GLU A 81 -6.11 13.07 -1.61
CA GLU A 81 -6.97 14.08 -2.23
C GLU A 81 -7.62 14.98 -1.15
N GLU A 82 -8.13 14.39 -0.07
CA GLU A 82 -8.70 15.11 1.07
C GLU A 82 -7.67 16.03 1.75
N PHE A 83 -6.46 15.51 1.99
CA PHE A 83 -5.37 16.30 2.58
C PHE A 83 -5.03 17.52 1.72
N VAL A 84 -4.82 17.31 0.41
CA VAL A 84 -4.47 18.40 -0.53
C VAL A 84 -5.56 19.46 -0.57
N GLN A 85 -6.84 19.06 -0.58
CA GLN A 85 -7.97 19.98 -0.59
C GLN A 85 -8.02 20.83 0.69
N LYS A 86 -7.93 20.19 1.87
CA LYS A 86 -7.97 20.87 3.17
C LYS A 86 -6.79 21.82 3.33
N PHE A 87 -5.60 21.37 2.99
CA PHE A 87 -4.38 22.18 3.07
C PHE A 87 -4.45 23.41 2.15
N SER A 88 -4.84 23.22 0.88
CA SER A 88 -4.95 24.33 -0.08
C SER A 88 -5.98 25.37 0.33
N SER A 89 -7.07 24.94 0.99
CA SER A 89 -8.11 25.85 1.48
C SER A 89 -7.62 26.65 2.68
N ALA A 90 -6.89 26.03 3.61
CA ALA A 90 -6.30 26.69 4.76
C ALA A 90 -5.31 27.79 4.35
N VAL A 91 -4.39 27.48 3.44
CA VAL A 91 -3.36 28.44 2.97
C VAL A 91 -3.99 29.64 2.24
N LYS A 92 -5.06 29.42 1.46
CA LYS A 92 -5.75 30.52 0.75
C LYS A 92 -6.55 31.44 1.67
N ASN A 93 -7.03 30.93 2.81
CA ASN A 93 -7.82 31.71 3.76
C ASN A 93 -6.93 32.58 4.69
N GLU A 94 -5.61 32.39 4.68
CA GLU A 94 -4.63 33.20 5.44
C GLU A 94 -3.99 34.33 4.60
N SER A 95 -4.39 34.49 3.32
CA SER A 95 -3.99 35.59 2.43
C SER A 95 -5.12 36.59 2.22
#